data_AF-N1W8A9-F1
#
_entry.id   AF-N1W8A9-F1
#
_cell.length_a   1.000
_cell.length_b   1.000
_cell.length_c   1.000
_cell.angle_alpha   90.00
_cell.angle_beta   90.00
_cell.angle_gamma   90.00
#
_symmetry.space_group_name_H-M   'P 1'
#
loop_
_entity.id
_entity.type
_entity.pdbx_description
1 polymer ?
#
loop_
_entity_poly.entity_id
_entity_poly.type
_entity_poly.pdbx_seq_one_letter_code
_entity_poly.pdbx_strand_id
1 'polypeptide(L)'
;MNHYTRINLKEREVIAEMRFKEESIRSIAKILNRSPSSISRELSKGYSRNSFINYSVSNAQIISQKNESSRNSGKIKLQKHPNLRKFIKSKLELKWSPEQIEMSLKENLPSGITESVSHQTIYTYIYLLPRGELKKELQSYLRRKMKPYKKSKNTDNRGKIPDMISIEERPKSVEKKINSRTLGR
;
A
#
# COMPACT_ATOMS: atom_id res chain seq x y z
N MET A 1 0.09 19.04 4.00
CA MET A 1 0.42 17.61 3.81
C MET A 1 1.66 17.52 2.94
N ASN A 2 2.77 17.00 3.45
CA ASN A 2 3.98 16.85 2.65
C ASN A 2 3.77 15.70 1.65
N HIS A 3 3.69 16.02 0.35
CA HIS A 3 3.50 15.01 -0.68
C HIS A 3 4.73 14.10 -0.74
N TYR A 4 4.51 12.78 -0.75
CA TYR A 4 5.60 11.82 -0.88
C TYR A 4 6.28 12.01 -2.25
N THR A 5 7.51 12.50 -2.23
CA THR A 5 8.36 12.66 -3.42
C THR A 5 9.44 11.58 -3.40
N ARG A 6 9.57 10.85 -4.51
CA ARG A 6 10.62 9.81 -4.63
C ARG A 6 11.99 10.46 -4.81
N ILE A 7 13.03 9.73 -4.40
CA ILE A 7 14.41 10.12 -4.65
C ILE A 7 14.68 9.97 -6.15
N ASN A 8 15.07 11.06 -6.80
CA ASN A 8 15.38 11.11 -8.23
C ASN A 8 16.85 10.74 -8.51
N LEU A 9 17.24 10.67 -9.79
CA LEU A 9 18.61 10.28 -10.17
C LEU A 9 19.66 11.26 -9.63
N LYS A 10 19.43 12.57 -9.75
CA LYS A 10 20.36 13.61 -9.25
C LYS A 10 20.56 13.50 -7.74
N GLU A 11 19.49 13.29 -6.99
CA GLU A 11 19.56 13.08 -5.54
C GLU A 11 20.34 11.80 -5.21
N ARG A 12 20.25 10.72 -6.02
CA ARG A 12 21.08 9.51 -5.84
C ARG A 12 22.56 9.78 -6.09
N GLU A 13 22.89 10.57 -7.10
CA GLU A 13 24.28 10.97 -7.39
C GLU A 13 24.87 11.77 -6.23
N VAL A 14 24.11 12.74 -5.69
CA VAL A 14 24.52 13.50 -4.50
C VAL A 14 24.69 12.58 -3.28
N ILE A 15 23.79 11.61 -3.08
CA ILE A 15 23.96 10.61 -2.00
C ILE A 15 25.27 9.84 -2.20
N ALA A 16 25.59 9.39 -3.43
CA ALA A 16 26.82 8.66 -3.70
C ALA A 16 28.07 9.51 -3.44
N GLU A 17 28.10 10.75 -3.92
CA GLU A 17 29.21 11.68 -3.70
C GLU A 17 29.43 11.96 -2.21
N MET A 18 28.35 12.20 -1.48
CA MET A 18 28.42 12.46 -0.03
C MET A 18 28.87 11.22 0.74
N ARG A 19 28.43 10.02 0.33
CA ARG A 19 28.90 8.77 0.94
C ARG A 19 30.36 8.48 0.64
N PHE A 20 30.87 8.92 -0.51
CA PHE A 20 32.29 8.89 -0.82
C PHE A 20 33.10 9.81 0.09
N LYS A 21 32.54 10.96 0.47
CA LYS A 21 33.10 11.88 1.48
C LYS A 21 32.86 11.42 2.94
N GLU A 22 32.39 10.18 3.15
CA GLU A 22 32.08 9.59 4.46
C GLU A 22 31.03 10.34 5.30
N GLU A 23 30.20 11.15 4.64
CA GLU A 23 29.20 11.97 5.31
C GLU A 23 28.09 11.13 5.96
N SER A 24 27.60 11.62 7.09
CA SER A 24 26.57 10.96 7.87
C SER A 24 25.21 10.96 7.14
N ILE A 25 24.36 9.98 7.44
CA ILE A 25 22.99 9.93 6.90
C ILE A 25 22.21 11.21 7.26
N ARG A 26 22.47 11.79 8.43
CA ARG A 26 21.80 13.01 8.92
C ARG A 26 22.26 14.26 8.16
N SER A 27 23.54 14.38 7.81
CA SER A 27 24.05 15.50 7.00
C SER A 27 23.51 15.43 5.58
N ILE A 28 23.55 14.25 4.95
CA ILE A 28 22.96 14.00 3.62
C ILE A 28 21.47 14.37 3.60
N ALA A 29 20.72 13.94 4.63
CA ALA A 29 19.30 14.25 4.77
C ALA A 29 19.03 15.76 4.89
N LYS A 30 19.87 16.49 5.63
CA LYS A 30 19.77 17.95 5.78
C LYS A 30 20.01 18.68 4.45
N ILE A 31 21.03 18.27 3.71
CA ILE A 31 21.38 18.88 2.40
C ILE A 31 20.28 18.63 1.36
N LEU A 32 19.76 17.41 1.28
CA LEU A 32 18.70 17.05 0.34
C LEU A 32 17.29 17.45 0.82
N ASN A 33 17.19 18.07 2.00
CA ASN A 33 15.92 18.37 2.67
C ASN A 33 14.97 17.17 2.73
N ARG A 34 15.52 15.99 3.08
CA ARG A 34 14.80 14.72 3.20
C ARG A 34 14.83 14.21 4.63
N SER A 35 13.94 13.27 4.97
CA SER A 35 14.05 12.57 6.24
C SER A 35 15.28 11.64 6.24
N PRO A 36 16.00 11.50 7.37
CA PRO A 36 17.11 10.55 7.50
C PRO A 36 16.69 9.11 7.19
N SER A 37 15.44 8.77 7.50
CA SER A 37 14.85 7.47 7.17
C SER A 37 14.71 7.23 5.66
N SER A 38 14.46 8.27 4.86
CA SER A 38 14.39 8.16 3.40
C SER A 38 15.78 7.87 2.81
N ILE A 39 16.80 8.55 3.31
CA ILE A 39 18.20 8.33 2.89
C ILE A 39 18.67 6.93 3.28
N SER A 40 18.41 6.49 4.51
CA SER A 40 18.75 5.13 4.95
C SER A 40 18.11 4.05 4.08
N ARG A 41 16.81 4.19 3.76
CA ARG A 41 16.09 3.25 2.87
C ARG A 41 16.63 3.28 1.44
N GLU A 42 17.13 4.41 0.99
CA GLU A 42 17.75 4.52 -0.34
C GLU A 42 19.11 3.83 -0.38
N LEU A 43 19.94 4.03 0.64
CA LEU A 43 21.23 3.37 0.79
C LEU A 43 21.07 1.85 0.87
N SER A 44 20.11 1.36 1.66
CA SER A 44 19.82 -0.07 1.72
C SER A 44 19.33 -0.64 0.38
N LYS A 45 18.58 0.16 -0.38
CA LYS A 45 18.08 -0.25 -1.70
C LYS A 45 19.21 -0.37 -2.72
N GLY A 46 20.12 0.61 -2.75
CA GLY A 46 21.26 0.63 -3.64
C GLY A 46 22.48 -0.14 -3.12
N TYR A 47 22.36 -0.89 -2.03
CA TYR A 47 23.51 -1.54 -1.40
C TYR A 47 24.22 -2.47 -2.38
N SER A 48 25.54 -2.35 -2.45
CA SER A 48 26.38 -3.19 -3.30
C SER A 48 27.72 -3.42 -2.63
N ARG A 49 28.03 -4.68 -2.30
CA ARG A 49 29.31 -5.09 -1.71
C ARG A 49 30.50 -4.85 -2.65
N ASN A 50 30.24 -4.75 -3.95
CA ASN A 50 31.25 -4.52 -4.98
C ASN A 50 31.54 -3.03 -5.21
N SER A 51 30.87 -2.13 -4.49
CA SER A 51 31.11 -0.68 -4.56
C SER A 51 31.95 -0.23 -3.38
N PHE A 52 32.95 0.62 -3.61
CA PHE A 52 33.82 1.19 -2.57
C PHE A 52 33.04 1.88 -1.44
N ILE A 53 31.89 2.49 -1.76
CA ILE A 53 31.03 3.20 -0.79
C ILE A 53 29.85 2.35 -0.31
N ASN A 54 29.84 1.05 -0.61
CA ASN A 54 28.74 0.12 -0.35
C ASN A 54 27.37 0.57 -0.92
N TYR A 55 27.39 1.45 -1.92
CA TYR A 55 26.21 2.01 -2.57
C TYR A 55 26.44 2.13 -4.08
N SER A 56 25.44 1.73 -4.85
CA SER A 56 25.42 1.84 -6.31
C SER A 56 24.16 2.58 -6.76
N VAL A 57 24.37 3.70 -7.44
CA VAL A 57 23.29 4.52 -8.03
C VAL A 57 22.53 3.70 -9.08
N SER A 58 23.23 2.94 -9.91
CA SER A 58 22.61 2.11 -10.94
C SER A 58 21.72 1.02 -10.33
N ASN A 59 22.18 0.35 -9.28
CA ASN A 59 21.37 -0.66 -8.57
C ASN A 59 20.13 -0.02 -7.95
N ALA A 60 20.28 1.11 -7.25
CA ALA A 60 19.17 1.83 -6.65
C ALA A 60 18.12 2.24 -7.70
N GLN A 61 18.59 2.70 -8.86
CA GLN A 61 17.75 3.11 -9.99
C GLN A 61 17.00 1.92 -10.59
N ILE A 62 17.70 0.82 -10.90
CA ILE A 62 17.10 -0.41 -11.46
C ILE A 62 16.03 -0.96 -10.52
N ILE A 63 16.32 -1.05 -9.21
CA ILE A 63 15.36 -1.55 -8.22
C ILE A 63 14.15 -0.61 -8.13
N SER A 64 14.36 0.71 -8.16
CA SER A 64 13.26 1.68 -8.17
C SER A 64 12.36 1.51 -9.41
N GLN A 65 12.94 1.38 -10.60
CA GLN A 65 12.22 1.18 -11.86
C GLN A 65 11.48 -0.16 -11.89
N LYS A 66 12.10 -1.24 -11.38
CA LYS A 66 11.45 -2.55 -11.27
C LYS A 66 10.25 -2.51 -10.33
N ASN A 67 10.38 -1.85 -9.18
CA ASN A 67 9.30 -1.67 -8.22
C ASN A 67 8.17 -0.79 -8.76
N GLU A 68 8.49 0.20 -9.59
CA GLU A 68 7.47 1.01 -10.27
C GLU A 68 6.72 0.20 -11.33
N SER A 69 7.46 -0.54 -12.15
CA SER A 69 6.90 -1.39 -13.19
C SER A 69 5.99 -2.48 -12.61
N SER A 70 6.39 -3.12 -11.50
CA SER A 70 5.58 -4.16 -10.84
C SER A 70 4.28 -3.62 -10.24
N ARG A 71 4.27 -2.37 -9.74
CA ARG A 71 3.03 -1.73 -9.25
C ARG A 71 2.02 -1.46 -10.36
N ASN A 72 2.51 -1.34 -11.60
CA ASN A 72 1.67 -1.03 -12.76
C ASN A 72 1.38 -2.26 -13.63
N SER A 73 2.11 -3.37 -13.48
CA SER A 73 1.99 -4.56 -14.35
C SER A 73 0.56 -5.12 -14.44
N GLY A 74 -0.17 -5.18 -13.32
CA GLY A 74 -1.57 -5.63 -13.29
C GLY A 74 -2.54 -4.69 -14.02
N LYS A 75 -2.29 -3.37 -13.98
CA LYS A 75 -3.07 -2.37 -14.72
C LYS A 75 -2.75 -2.39 -16.22
N ILE A 76 -1.51 -2.74 -16.55
CA ILE A 76 -0.98 -2.72 -17.91
C ILE A 76 -1.36 -4.00 -18.68
N LYS A 77 -1.47 -5.18 -18.02
CA LYS A 77 -1.76 -6.45 -18.70
C LYS A 77 -3.02 -6.39 -19.57
N LEU A 78 -4.14 -5.91 -19.02
CA LEU A 78 -5.39 -5.75 -19.77
C LEU A 78 -5.39 -4.58 -20.76
N GLN A 79 -4.43 -3.65 -20.65
CA GLN A 79 -4.22 -2.61 -21.66
C GLN A 79 -3.38 -3.13 -22.84
N LYS A 80 -2.39 -4.00 -22.58
CA LYS A 80 -1.49 -4.57 -23.59
C LYS A 80 -2.14 -5.70 -24.41
N HIS A 81 -3.11 -6.42 -23.86
CA HIS A 81 -3.75 -7.55 -24.51
C HIS A 81 -5.21 -7.23 -24.91
N PRO A 82 -5.46 -6.65 -26.10
CA PRO A 82 -6.81 -6.24 -26.51
C PRO A 82 -7.76 -7.42 -26.68
N ASN A 83 -7.27 -8.58 -27.13
CA ASN A 83 -8.08 -9.79 -27.29
C ASN A 83 -8.62 -10.29 -25.95
N LEU A 84 -7.76 -10.33 -24.93
CA LEU A 84 -8.14 -10.69 -23.57
C LEU A 84 -9.15 -9.70 -22.99
N ARG A 85 -8.97 -8.40 -23.25
CA ARG A 85 -9.94 -7.37 -22.84
C ARG A 85 -11.30 -7.55 -23.49
N LYS A 86 -11.33 -7.84 -24.80
CA LYS A 86 -12.57 -8.12 -25.54
C LYS A 86 -13.28 -9.36 -25.01
N PHE A 87 -12.53 -10.43 -24.73
CA PHE A 87 -13.08 -11.66 -24.14
C PHE A 87 -13.69 -11.42 -22.75
N ILE A 88 -12.97 -10.73 -21.87
CA ILE A 88 -13.50 -10.38 -20.54
C ILE A 88 -14.76 -9.54 -20.68
N LYS A 89 -14.79 -8.56 -21.61
CA LYS A 89 -15.97 -7.74 -21.86
C LYS A 89 -17.17 -8.59 -22.30
N SER A 90 -16.98 -9.49 -23.28
CA SER A 90 -18.09 -10.34 -23.77
C SER A 90 -18.62 -11.29 -22.70
N LYS A 91 -17.76 -11.83 -21.83
CA LYS A 91 -18.22 -12.64 -20.69
C LYS A 91 -18.93 -11.82 -19.62
N LEU A 92 -18.49 -10.59 -19.36
CA LEU A 92 -19.19 -9.67 -18.47
C LEU A 92 -20.57 -9.31 -19.03
N GLU A 93 -20.70 -9.06 -20.33
CA GLU A 93 -22.00 -8.81 -20.99
C GLU A 93 -22.99 -9.97 -20.76
N LEU A 94 -22.51 -11.22 -20.76
CA LEU A 94 -23.26 -12.42 -20.39
C LEU A 94 -23.52 -12.57 -18.86
N LYS A 95 -23.20 -11.55 -18.08
CA LYS A 95 -23.34 -11.50 -16.61
C LYS A 95 -22.53 -12.56 -15.87
N TRP A 96 -21.38 -12.98 -16.40
CA TRP A 96 -20.48 -13.88 -15.68
C TRP A 96 -19.77 -13.15 -14.53
N SER A 97 -19.52 -13.84 -13.42
CA SER A 97 -18.73 -13.29 -12.32
C SER A 97 -17.24 -13.26 -12.69
N PRO A 98 -16.43 -12.33 -12.13
CA PRO A 98 -14.99 -12.33 -12.34
C PRO A 98 -14.29 -13.66 -12.02
N GLU A 99 -14.78 -14.40 -11.02
CA GLU A 99 -14.30 -15.74 -10.68
C GLU A 99 -14.64 -16.78 -11.75
N GLN A 100 -15.86 -16.73 -12.31
CA GLN A 100 -16.27 -17.61 -13.42
C GLN A 100 -15.44 -17.35 -14.68
N ILE A 101 -15.12 -16.08 -14.95
CA ILE A 101 -14.28 -15.71 -16.10
C ILE A 101 -12.85 -16.23 -15.90
N GLU A 102 -12.28 -16.09 -14.69
CA GLU A 102 -10.98 -16.67 -14.38
C GLU A 102 -11.00 -18.20 -14.54
N MET A 103 -12.02 -18.88 -14.03
CA MET A 103 -12.13 -20.33 -14.13
C MET A 103 -12.19 -20.78 -15.59
N SER A 104 -13.02 -20.13 -16.41
CA SER A 104 -13.11 -20.42 -17.83
C SER A 104 -11.82 -20.13 -18.60
N LEU A 105 -11.04 -19.11 -18.21
CA LEU A 105 -9.73 -18.86 -18.79
C LEU A 105 -8.71 -19.95 -18.44
N LYS A 106 -8.83 -20.57 -17.26
CA LYS A 106 -7.96 -21.69 -16.84
C LYS A 106 -8.33 -22.99 -17.53
N GLU A 107 -9.62 -23.25 -17.70
CA GLU A 107 -10.14 -24.49 -18.31
C GLU A 107 -10.00 -24.48 -19.83
N ASN A 108 -10.33 -23.37 -20.48
CA ASN A 108 -10.38 -23.28 -21.94
C ASN A 108 -9.83 -21.93 -22.38
N LEU A 109 -8.50 -21.85 -22.57
CA LEU A 109 -7.86 -20.65 -23.07
C LEU A 109 -8.24 -20.43 -24.55
N PRO A 110 -8.96 -19.35 -24.90
CA PRO A 110 -9.37 -19.10 -26.27
C PRO A 110 -8.17 -18.86 -27.19
N SER A 111 -8.31 -19.20 -28.47
CA SER A 111 -7.29 -18.92 -29.48
C SER A 111 -6.96 -17.41 -29.55
N GLY A 112 -5.68 -17.08 -29.48
CA GLY A 112 -5.21 -15.68 -29.49
C GLY A 112 -5.16 -14.98 -28.12
N ILE A 113 -5.41 -15.71 -27.03
CA ILE A 113 -5.07 -15.29 -25.66
C ILE A 113 -3.89 -16.13 -25.20
N THR A 114 -2.78 -15.49 -24.83
CA THR A 114 -1.54 -16.20 -24.44
C THR A 114 -1.42 -16.41 -22.94
N GLU A 115 -2.21 -15.69 -22.12
CA GLU A 115 -2.06 -15.70 -20.67
C GLU A 115 -3.40 -15.64 -19.94
N SER A 116 -3.51 -16.40 -18.85
CA SER A 116 -4.62 -16.31 -17.90
C SER A 116 -4.47 -15.10 -16.96
N VAL A 117 -5.58 -14.71 -16.34
CA VAL A 117 -5.68 -13.54 -15.48
C VAL A 117 -6.57 -13.84 -14.27
N SER A 118 -6.17 -13.37 -13.09
CA SER A 118 -6.95 -13.58 -11.86
C SER A 118 -8.20 -12.70 -11.79
N HIS A 119 -9.21 -13.13 -11.05
CA HIS A 119 -10.42 -12.36 -10.75
C HIS A 119 -10.08 -10.98 -10.15
N GLN A 120 -9.01 -10.87 -9.35
CA GLN A 120 -8.52 -9.58 -8.81
C GLN A 120 -8.15 -8.58 -9.91
N THR A 121 -7.56 -9.09 -10.99
CA THR A 121 -7.16 -8.27 -12.15
C THR A 121 -8.38 -7.85 -12.98
N ILE A 122 -9.38 -8.74 -13.09
CA ILE A 122 -10.68 -8.41 -13.70
C ILE A 122 -11.41 -7.36 -12.86
N TYR A 123 -11.40 -7.48 -11.52
CA TYR A 123 -11.96 -6.47 -10.62
C TYR A 123 -11.26 -5.12 -10.77
N THR A 124 -9.93 -5.09 -10.84
CA THR A 124 -9.19 -3.84 -11.10
C THR A 124 -9.57 -3.26 -12.47
N TYR A 125 -9.77 -4.08 -13.50
CA TYR A 125 -10.28 -3.63 -14.80
C TYR A 125 -11.69 -3.07 -14.74
N ILE A 126 -12.60 -3.58 -13.91
CA ILE A 126 -13.95 -3.04 -13.80
C ILE A 126 -13.96 -1.72 -13.00
N TYR A 127 -13.19 -1.63 -11.92
CA TYR A 127 -13.31 -0.54 -10.95
C TYR A 127 -12.27 0.59 -11.09
N LEU A 128 -11.04 0.29 -11.54
CA LEU A 128 -9.91 1.23 -11.51
C LEU A 128 -9.48 1.76 -12.88
N LEU A 129 -9.48 0.92 -13.91
CA LEU A 129 -8.99 1.29 -15.25
C LEU A 129 -9.94 2.22 -16.03
N PRO A 130 -11.25 1.93 -16.16
CA PRO A 130 -12.18 2.70 -16.98
C PRO A 130 -12.56 4.02 -16.30
N ARG A 131 -12.85 5.02 -17.12
CA ARG A 131 -13.28 6.37 -16.71
C ARG A 131 -14.67 6.65 -17.25
N GLY A 132 -15.41 7.53 -16.56
CA GLY A 132 -16.72 8.01 -17.01
C GLY A 132 -17.75 6.88 -17.24
N GLU A 133 -18.35 6.87 -18.42
CA GLU A 133 -19.46 5.98 -18.80
C GLU A 133 -19.06 4.52 -18.92
N LEU A 134 -17.88 4.23 -19.47
CA LEU A 134 -17.37 2.86 -19.59
C LEU A 134 -17.28 2.15 -18.23
N LYS A 135 -16.96 2.91 -17.16
CA LYS A 135 -16.96 2.36 -15.80
C LYS A 135 -18.37 1.99 -15.34
N LYS A 136 -19.38 2.81 -15.65
CA LYS A 136 -20.79 2.54 -15.33
C LYS A 136 -21.31 1.33 -16.11
N GLU A 137 -20.97 1.24 -17.39
CA GLU A 137 -21.30 0.11 -18.28
C GLU A 137 -20.74 -1.21 -17.70
N LEU A 138 -19.44 -1.27 -17.41
CA LEU A 138 -18.81 -2.47 -16.86
C LEU A 138 -19.35 -2.86 -15.47
N GLN A 139 -19.71 -1.87 -14.64
CA GLN A 139 -20.36 -2.15 -13.35
C GLN A 139 -21.80 -2.65 -13.49
N SER A 140 -22.51 -2.30 -14.56
CA SER A 140 -23.88 -2.76 -14.82
C SER A 140 -23.93 -4.26 -15.16
N TYR A 141 -22.82 -4.81 -15.66
CA TYR A 141 -22.67 -6.23 -15.97
C TYR A 141 -22.49 -7.12 -14.74
N LEU A 142 -22.04 -6.57 -13.61
CA LEU A 142 -21.89 -7.34 -12.38
C LEU A 142 -23.25 -7.63 -11.74
N ARG A 143 -23.59 -8.92 -11.58
CA ARG A 143 -24.79 -9.38 -10.84
C ARG A 143 -24.79 -8.87 -9.40
N ARG A 144 -23.63 -8.91 -8.75
CA ARG A 144 -23.42 -8.40 -7.39
C ARG A 144 -22.40 -7.29 -7.43
N LYS A 145 -22.84 -6.05 -7.17
CA LYS A 145 -21.94 -4.92 -6.93
C LYS A 145 -21.22 -5.17 -5.61
N MET A 146 -19.91 -4.98 -5.58
CA MET A 146 -19.18 -5.05 -4.31
C MET A 146 -19.70 -3.91 -3.42
N LYS A 147 -20.21 -4.26 -2.23
CA LYS A 147 -20.48 -3.25 -1.21
C LYS A 147 -19.11 -2.73 -0.77
N PRO A 148 -18.87 -1.40 -0.81
CA PRO A 148 -17.62 -0.86 -0.31
C PRO A 148 -17.49 -1.25 1.17
N TYR A 149 -16.32 -1.76 1.53
CA TYR A 149 -15.99 -2.00 2.93
C TYR A 149 -16.12 -0.68 3.69
N LYS A 150 -17.12 -0.58 4.57
CA LYS A 150 -17.25 0.57 5.48
C LYS A 150 -16.29 0.31 6.64
N LYS A 151 -15.20 1.08 6.72
CA LYS A 151 -14.42 1.16 7.96
C LYS A 151 -15.38 1.61 9.06
N SER A 152 -15.55 0.79 10.08
CA SER A 152 -16.22 1.24 11.30
C SER A 152 -15.50 2.51 11.77
N LYS A 153 -16.24 3.60 11.98
CA LYS A 153 -15.65 4.74 12.69
C LYS A 153 -15.29 4.19 14.07
N ASN A 154 -14.07 4.45 14.55
CA ASN A 154 -13.67 4.20 15.94
C ASN A 154 -14.43 5.17 16.87
N THR A 155 -15.75 5.15 16.84
CA THR A 155 -16.56 5.64 17.93
C THR A 155 -16.55 4.52 18.96
N ASP A 156 -16.00 4.79 20.13
CA ASP A 156 -16.07 3.85 21.24
C ASP A 156 -17.55 3.62 21.58
N ASN A 157 -18.10 2.49 21.11
CA ASN A 157 -19.51 2.14 21.27
C ASN A 157 -19.79 1.51 22.64
N ARG A 158 -18.81 1.49 23.56
CA ARG A 158 -18.95 0.89 24.89
C ARG A 158 -19.88 1.66 25.83
N GLY A 159 -20.40 2.81 25.39
CA GLY A 159 -21.22 3.70 26.23
C GLY A 159 -20.37 4.39 27.30
N LYS A 160 -20.86 5.52 27.83
CA LYS A 160 -20.29 6.11 29.05
C LYS A 160 -20.92 5.40 30.25
N ILE A 161 -20.14 5.16 31.31
CA ILE A 161 -20.66 4.57 32.56
C ILE A 161 -21.73 5.52 33.11
N PRO A 162 -22.99 5.07 33.28
CA PRO A 162 -24.03 5.88 33.91
C PRO A 162 -23.64 6.16 35.37
N ASP A 163 -23.97 7.35 35.86
CA ASP A 163 -23.76 7.75 37.27
C ASP A 163 -22.30 7.71 37.74
N MET A 164 -21.38 8.14 36.88
CA MET A 164 -19.97 8.32 37.24
C MET A 164 -19.84 9.42 38.31
N ILE A 165 -19.60 9.02 39.56
CA ILE A 165 -19.33 9.90 40.69
C ILE A 165 -17.91 10.47 40.55
N SER A 166 -17.76 11.79 40.71
CA SER A 166 -16.45 12.45 40.64
C SER A 166 -15.55 11.96 41.78
N ILE A 167 -14.23 11.89 41.55
CA ILE A 167 -13.25 11.55 42.60
C ILE A 167 -13.36 12.51 43.79
N GLU A 168 -13.83 13.74 43.55
CA GLU A 168 -14.06 14.77 44.57
C GLU A 168 -15.22 14.44 45.51
N GLU A 169 -16.21 13.67 45.05
CA GLU A 169 -17.42 13.31 45.80
C GLU A 169 -17.26 12.00 46.59
N ARG A 170 -16.07 11.38 46.56
CA ARG A 170 -15.83 10.13 47.28
C ARG A 170 -15.93 10.36 48.80
N PRO A 171 -16.61 9.48 49.55
CA PRO A 171 -16.69 9.61 51.00
C PRO A 171 -15.31 9.49 51.66
N LYS A 172 -15.05 10.33 52.67
CA LYS A 172 -13.77 10.43 53.41
C LYS A 172 -13.31 9.13 54.05
N SER A 173 -14.21 8.17 54.28
CA SER A 173 -13.90 6.84 54.80
C SER A 173 -12.87 6.08 53.94
N VAL A 174 -12.80 6.39 52.64
CA VAL A 174 -11.93 5.73 51.67
C VAL A 174 -10.48 6.26 51.69
N GLU A 175 -10.20 7.40 52.36
CA GLU A 175 -8.84 7.93 52.50
C GLU A 175 -7.95 7.15 53.47
N LYS A 176 -8.53 6.30 54.32
CA LYS A 176 -7.77 5.48 55.26
C LYS A 176 -7.09 4.30 54.56
N LYS A 177 -6.03 4.58 53.81
CA LYS A 177 -5.05 3.56 53.42
C LYS A 177 -4.27 3.16 54.68
N ILE A 178 -4.60 1.99 55.24
CA ILE A 178 -3.74 1.34 56.24
C ILE A 178 -2.48 0.89 55.48
N ASN A 179 -1.39 1.65 55.60
CA ASN A 179 -0.08 1.23 55.13
C ASN A 179 0.41 0.11 56.07
N SER A 180 0.21 -1.15 55.70
CA SER A 180 0.61 -2.33 56.46
C SER A 180 2.13 -2.60 56.51
N ARG A 181 2.97 -1.57 56.39
CA ARG A 181 4.45 -1.71 56.36
C ARG A 181 5.17 -1.37 57.67
N THR A 182 4.46 -1.12 58.77
CA THR A 182 5.06 -0.78 60.07
C THR A 182 4.62 -1.69 61.22
N LEU A 183 4.55 -3.00 60.99
CA LEU A 183 4.54 -4.00 62.07
C LEU A 183 5.55 -5.09 61.71
N GLY A 184 6.80 -4.83 62.07
CA GLY A 184 7.93 -5.73 61.91
C GLY A 184 8.99 -5.41 62.95
N ARG A 185 8.86 -6.06 64.11
CA ARG A 185 9.97 -6.47 64.99
C ARG A 185 9.50 -7.69 65.76
#